data_AF-A0A846DPU8-F1
#
_entry.id   AF-A0A846DPU8-F1
#
_cell.length_a   1.000
_cell.length_b   1.000
_cell.length_c   1.000
_cell.angle_alpha   90.00
_cell.angle_beta   90.00
_cell.angle_gamma   90.00
#
_symmetry.space_group_name_H-M   'P 1'
#
loop_
_entity.id
_entity.type
_entity.pdbx_description
1 polymer ?
#
loop_
_entity_poly.entity_id
_entity_poly.type
_entity_poly.pdbx_seq_one_letter_code
_entity_poly.pdbx_strand_id
1 'polypeptide(L)' 'MLLNVFSHKQLQFGTVLMDSWYATKKLMLLIEELGKYYYCPLKKNPLVDDSSGVDKYIVFSDET' A
#
# COMPACT_ATOMS: atom_id res chain seq x y z
N MET A 1 -15.62 -0.79 -5.85
CA MET A 1 -15.18 -0.16 -7.11
C MET A 1 -14.37 -1.10 -7.99
N LEU A 2 -13.27 -1.70 -7.51
CA LEU A 2 -12.41 -2.58 -8.32
C LEU A 2 -13.14 -3.82 -8.88
N LEU A 3 -13.84 -4.57 -8.03
CA LEU A 3 -14.58 -5.77 -8.45
C LEU A 3 -15.66 -5.47 -9.50
N ASN A 4 -16.26 -4.28 -9.47
CA ASN A 4 -17.24 -3.90 -10.48
C ASN A 4 -16.58 -3.67 -11.85
N VAL A 5 -15.38 -3.08 -11.88
CA VAL A 5 -14.60 -2.88 -13.10
C VAL A 5 -14.17 -4.23 -13.69
N PHE A 6 -13.76 -5.16 -12.83
CA PHE A 6 -13.32 -6.50 -13.24
C PHE A 6 -14.49 -7.42 -13.64
N SER A 7 -15.50 -7.59 -12.78
CA SER A 7 -16.56 -8.60 -12.97
C SER A 7 -17.73 -8.10 -13.83
N HIS A 8 -18.15 -6.85 -13.68
CA HIS A 8 -19.32 -6.32 -14.41
C HIS A 8 -18.96 -5.57 -15.69
N LYS A 9 -17.95 -4.69 -15.63
CA LYS A 9 -17.53 -3.91 -16.81
C LYS A 9 -16.52 -4.65 -17.67
N GLN A 10 -15.87 -5.70 -17.13
CA GLN A 10 -14.84 -6.51 -17.79
C GLN A 10 -13.78 -5.68 -18.53
N LEU A 11 -13.40 -4.54 -17.93
CA LEU A 11 -12.41 -3.65 -18.52
C LEU A 11 -11.04 -4.30 -18.43
N GLN A 12 -10.28 -4.21 -19.52
CA GLN A 12 -8.91 -4.70 -19.54
C GLN A 12 -8.00 -3.67 -18.87
N PHE A 13 -7.32 -4.09 -17.81
CA PHE A 13 -6.27 -3.32 -17.15
C PHE A 13 -5.18 -4.26 -16.64
N GLY A 14 -3.95 -3.75 -16.55
CA GLY A 14 -2.79 -4.46 -16.02
C GLY A 14 -2.43 -4.04 -14.59
N THR A 15 -2.68 -2.78 -14.24
CA THR A 15 -2.19 -2.19 -12.99
C THR A 15 -3.28 -1.35 -12.32
N VAL A 16 -3.38 -1.44 -10.99
CA VAL A 16 -4.28 -0.63 -10.16
C VAL A 16 -3.45 0.43 -9.41
N LEU A 17 -3.71 1.70 -9.70
CA LEU A 17 -3.14 2.81 -8.93
C LEU A 17 -4.02 3.06 -7.70
N MET A 18 -3.41 3.03 -6.52
CA MET A 18 -4.11 3.17 -5.25
C MET A 18 -3.54 4.32 -4.45
N ASP A 19 -4.39 5.00 -3.68
CA ASP A 19 -3.93 5.96 -2.68
C ASP A 19 -3.43 5.24 -1.42
N SER A 20 -2.44 5.85 -0.76
CA SER A 20 -1.87 5.43 0.53
C SER A 20 -2.92 5.10 1.59
N TRP A 21 -4.04 5.84 1.61
CA TRP A 21 -5.09 5.67 2.63
C TRP A 21 -5.94 4.42 2.41
N TYR A 22 -5.93 3.88 1.18
CA TYR A 22 -6.72 2.70 0.81
C TYR A 22 -5.88 1.44 0.63
N ALA A 23 -4.55 1.52 0.82
CA ALA A 23 -3.62 0.40 0.76
C ALA A 23 -3.77 -0.56 1.95
N THR A 24 -4.91 -1.25 2.01
CA THR A 24 -5.15 -2.31 2.99
C THR A 24 -4.62 -3.64 2.44
N LYS A 25 -3.98 -4.45 3.29
CA LYS A 25 -3.49 -5.79 2.95
C LYS A 25 -4.53 -6.67 2.23
N LYS A 26 -5.79 -6.64 2.69
CA LYS A 26 -6.89 -7.41 2.07
C LYS A 26 -7.10 -7.03 0.59
N LEU A 27 -6.96 -5.75 0.27
CA LEU A 27 -7.17 -5.26 -1.08
C LEU A 27 -5.97 -5.57 -1.98
N MET A 28 -4.75 -5.52 -1.44
CA MET A 28 -3.55 -5.96 -2.15
C MET A 28 -3.62 -7.45 -2.52
N LEU A 29 -3.96 -8.31 -1.55
CA LEU A 29 -4.14 -9.75 -1.80
C LEU A 29 -5.20 -10.02 -2.86
N LEU A 30 -6.32 -9.30 -2.81
CA LEU A 30 -7.35 -9.40 -3.84
C LEU A 30 -6.80 -9.06 -5.24
N ILE A 31 -5.96 -8.04 -5.37
CA ILE A 31 -5.38 -7.64 -6.65
C ILE A 31 -4.38 -8.69 -7.16
N GLU A 32 -3.61 -9.30 -6.25
CA GLU A 32 -2.70 -10.41 -6.57
C GLU A 32 -3.45 -11.67 -7.02
N GLU A 33 -4.54 -12.04 -6.33
CA GLU A 33 -5.43 -13.15 -6.72
C GLU A 33 -6.04 -12.94 -8.11
N LEU A 34 -6.31 -11.68 -8.48
CA LEU A 34 -6.78 -11.30 -9.81
C LEU A 34 -5.66 -11.30 -10.88
N GLY A 35 -4.41 -11.58 -10.48
CA GLY A 35 -3.24 -11.59 -11.37
C GLY A 35 -2.87 -10.21 -11.89
N LYS A 36 -3.12 -9.16 -11.11
CA LYS A 36 -2.88 -7.75 -11.49
C LYS A 36 -1.80 -7.14 -10.62
N TYR A 37 -1.16 -6.10 -11.14
CA TYR A 37 -0.20 -5.32 -10.38
C TYR A 37 -0.90 -4.18 -9.65
N TYR A 38 -0.34 -3.74 -8.53
CA TYR A 38 -0.78 -2.52 -7.86
C TYR A 38 0.41 -1.62 -7.52
N TYR A 39 0.15 -0.32 -7.52
CA TYR A 39 1.06 0.67 -6.98
C TYR A 39 0.34 1.49 -5.94
N CYS A 40 0.98 1.68 -4.79
CA CYS A 40 0.50 2.56 -3.76
C CYS A 40 1.68 3.31 -3.13
N PRO A 41 1.61 4.64 -2.97
CA PRO A 41 2.56 5.35 -2.14
C PRO A 41 2.41 4.84 -0.70
N LEU A 42 3.45 4.24 -0.15
CA LEU A 42 3.52 4.00 1.28
C LEU A 42 3.95 5.33 1.90
N LYS A 43 3.06 5.94 2.70
CA LYS A 43 3.46 7.10 3.49
C LYS A 43 4.55 6.59 4.44
N LYS A 44 5.78 7.11 4.30
CA LYS A 44 6.86 6.83 5.26
C LYS A 44 6.32 7.13 6.64
N ASN A 45 6.32 6.11 7.50
CA ASN A 45 6.04 6.32 8.90
C ASN A 45 7.32 6.95 9.48
N PRO A 46 7.28 8.21 9.98
CA PRO A 46 8.50 8.87 10.46
C PRO A 46 9.13 8.18 11.68
N LEU A 47 8.44 7.20 12.29
CA LEU A 47 8.94 6.36 13.38
C LEU A 47 9.46 5.00 12.91
N VAL A 48 9.38 4.67 11.61
CA VAL A 48 9.94 3.43 11.08
C VAL A 48 11.32 3.74 10.50
N ASP A 49 12.33 3.08 11.06
CA ASP A 49 13.69 3.20 10.59
C ASP A 49 13.89 2.31 9.35
N ASP A 50 13.74 2.91 8.17
CA ASP A 50 14.02 2.27 6.87
C ASP A 50 15.54 2.16 6.58
N SER A 51 16.42 2.59 7.49
CA SER A 51 17.88 2.61 7.25
C SER A 51 18.56 1.24 7.36
N SER A 52 17.82 0.14 7.57
CA SER A 52 18.40 -1.19 7.83
C SER A 52 19.43 -1.18 8.97
N GLY A 53 19.28 -0.28 9.95
CA GLY A 53 20.17 -0.13 11.09
C GLY A 53 21.41 0.72 10.86
N VAL A 54 21.44 1.55 9.80
CA VAL A 54 22.53 2.51 9.55
C VAL A 54 22.34 3.79 10.37
N ASP A 55 21.09 4.22 10.56
CA ASP A 55 20.73 5.38 11.38
C ASP A 55 20.20 4.92 12.75
N LYS A 56 20.56 5.66 13.80
CA LYS A 56 20.21 5.32 15.18
C LYS A 56 18.71 5.57 15.39
N TYR A 57 17.96 4.55 15.82
CA TYR A 57 16.55 4.68 16.18
C TYR A 57 16.36 5.84 17.17
N ILE A 58 15.72 6.91 16.73
CA ILE A 58 15.34 8.04 17.57
C ILE A 58 14.02 7.69 18.23
N VAL A 59 14.10 7.22 19.47
CA VAL A 59 12.95 7.17 20.36
C VAL A 59 12.56 8.62 20.62
N PHE A 60 11.41 9.06 20.11
CA PHE A 60 10.79 10.27 20.65
C PHE A 60 10.27 9.91 22.04
N SER A 61 11.05 10.23 23.06
CA SER A 61 10.52 10.33 24.42
C SER A 61 9.58 11.54 24.43
N ASP A 62 8.28 11.28 24.51
CA ASP A 62 7.31 12.30 24.88
C ASP A 62 7.69 12.83 26.28
N GLU A 63 8.39 13.96 26.33
CA GLU A 63 8.42 14.81 27.51
C GLU A 63 7.32 15.87 27.37
N THR A 64 6.22 15.58 28.08
CA THR A 64 5.15 16.47 28.60
C THR A 64 4.30 17.29 27.61
#